data_AF-A0A1F6Y445-F1
#
_entry.id   AF-A0A1F6Y445-F1
#
_cell.length_a   1.000
_cell.length_b   1.000
_cell.length_c   1.000
_cell.angle_alpha   90.00
_cell.angle_beta   90.00
_cell.angle_gamma   90.00
#
_symmetry.space_group_name_H-M   'P 1'
#
loop_
_entity.id
_entity.type
_entity.pdbx_description
1 polymer ?
#
loop_
_entity_poly.entity_id
_entity_poly.type
_entity_poly.pdbx_seq_one_letter_code
_entity_poly.pdbx_strand_id
1 'polypeptide(L)'
;MSIAKEILRELWDTEIKYKGTSVNIFGIPRFKKYSQRSIRTVIDRLKRKNIIEKQLTGVILSKNGKEYVRRKIDSLKQFSKPKNISKDKNLLLMFDVPTERKPEREWLRWHLKKFDYMMIQKSVWVGPSPLPAEFKKYLEEIKLDKCIRIFKLARSYIE
;
A
#
# COMPACT_ATOMS: atom_id res chain seq x y z
N MET A 1 -5.55 -11.77 1.11
CA MET A 1 -4.21 -11.33 1.56
C MET A 1 -3.19 -12.43 1.28
N SER A 2 -1.94 -12.09 0.98
CA SER A 2 -0.87 -13.09 0.73
C SER A 2 -0.35 -13.68 2.05
N ILE A 3 -0.01 -14.99 2.09
CA ILE A 3 0.62 -15.67 3.23
C ILE A 3 1.82 -14.88 3.77
N ALA A 4 2.64 -14.33 2.85
CA ALA A 4 3.80 -13.53 3.22
C ALA A 4 3.41 -12.22 3.94
N LYS A 5 2.28 -11.60 3.58
CA LYS A 5 1.80 -10.38 4.25
C LYS A 5 1.31 -10.70 5.67
N GLU A 6 0.65 -11.84 5.86
CA GLU A 6 0.18 -12.27 7.18
C GLU A 6 1.36 -12.58 8.11
N ILE A 7 2.35 -13.35 7.65
CA ILE A 7 3.58 -13.63 8.42
C ILE A 7 4.30 -12.34 8.82
N LEU A 8 4.48 -11.40 7.90
CA LEU A 8 5.20 -10.15 8.18
C LEU A 8 4.44 -9.23 9.15
N ARG A 9 3.11 -9.26 9.14
CA ARG A 9 2.28 -8.48 10.07
C ARG A 9 2.38 -9.02 11.50
N GLU A 10 2.25 -10.33 11.67
CA GLU A 10 2.42 -10.97 12.99
C GLU A 10 3.82 -10.73 13.57
N LEU A 11 4.86 -10.70 12.72
CA LEU A 11 6.22 -10.41 13.14
C LEU A 11 6.48 -8.92 13.48
N TRP A 12 5.67 -8.01 12.92
CA TRP A 12 5.76 -6.58 13.21
C TRP A 12 5.24 -6.25 14.60
N ASP A 13 4.15 -6.91 15.01
CA ASP A 13 3.44 -6.68 16.27
C ASP A 13 4.10 -7.38 17.47
N THR A 14 5.43 -7.56 17.46
CA THR A 14 6.18 -8.48 18.35
C THR A 14 6.23 -8.02 19.82
N GLU A 15 5.16 -8.33 20.57
CA GLU A 15 5.23 -9.10 21.81
C GLU A 15 4.51 -10.42 21.56
N ILE A 16 5.21 -11.48 21.17
CA ILE A 16 4.56 -12.77 20.89
C ILE A 16 4.26 -13.48 22.22
N LYS A 17 3.26 -12.97 22.95
CA LYS A 17 2.62 -13.64 24.08
C LYS A 17 1.22 -14.04 23.65
N TYR A 18 1.03 -15.29 23.24
CA TYR A 18 -0.31 -15.83 23.02
C TYR A 18 -0.82 -16.42 24.34
N LYS A 19 -1.86 -15.81 24.92
CA LYS A 19 -2.40 -16.20 26.23
C LYS A 19 -1.32 -16.28 27.33
N GLY A 20 -0.36 -15.35 27.33
CA GLY A 20 0.72 -15.30 28.32
C GLY A 20 1.93 -16.19 28.02
N THR A 21 1.88 -17.04 26.98
CA THR A 21 2.99 -17.93 26.62
C THR A 21 3.70 -17.45 25.37
N SER A 22 5.04 -17.49 25.40
CA SER A 22 5.86 -17.24 24.21
C SER A 22 5.67 -18.37 23.21
N VAL A 23 5.11 -18.10 22.03
CA VAL A 23 4.84 -19.11 21.00
C VAL A 23 5.56 -18.79 19.70
N ASN A 24 5.91 -19.83 18.93
CA ASN A 24 6.40 -19.66 17.57
C ASN A 24 5.25 -19.29 16.61
N ILE A 25 5.58 -18.77 15.41
CA ILE A 25 4.60 -18.39 14.37
C ILE A 25 3.67 -19.58 14.02
N PHE A 26 4.14 -20.81 14.13
CA PHE A 26 3.38 -22.03 13.82
C PHE A 26 2.34 -22.40 14.88
N GLY A 27 2.42 -21.82 16.08
CA GLY A 27 1.44 -21.97 17.16
C GLY A 27 0.23 -21.03 17.04
N ILE A 28 0.23 -20.08 16.10
CA ILE A 28 -0.82 -19.08 15.95
C ILE A 28 -2.00 -19.66 15.15
N PRO A 29 -3.24 -19.65 15.67
CA PRO A 29 -4.42 -20.24 15.01
C PRO A 29 -4.67 -19.74 13.58
N ARG A 30 -4.31 -18.49 13.29
CA ARG A 30 -4.47 -17.86 11.98
C ARG A 30 -3.74 -18.58 10.85
N PHE A 31 -2.58 -19.19 11.12
CA PHE A 31 -1.83 -19.93 10.10
C PHE A 31 -2.34 -21.36 9.86
N LYS A 32 -3.27 -21.88 10.69
CA LYS A 32 -3.90 -23.20 10.46
C LYS A 32 -4.64 -23.30 9.13
N LYS A 33 -5.06 -22.17 8.55
CA LYS A 33 -5.69 -22.10 7.22
C LYS A 33 -4.72 -22.49 6.09
N TYR A 34 -3.42 -22.38 6.29
CA TYR A 34 -2.41 -22.67 5.28
C TYR A 34 -1.69 -24.00 5.58
N SER A 35 -1.34 -24.76 4.55
CA SER A 35 -0.57 -25.99 4.74
C SER A 35 0.83 -25.65 5.29
N GLN A 36 1.35 -26.53 6.16
CA GLN A 36 2.68 -26.37 6.77
C GLN A 36 3.78 -26.23 5.71
N ARG A 37 3.64 -26.96 4.59
CA ARG A 37 4.56 -26.88 3.45
C ARG A 37 4.58 -25.48 2.83
N SER A 38 3.42 -24.87 2.62
CA SER A 38 3.32 -23.52 2.05
C SER A 38 3.93 -22.47 2.97
N ILE A 39 3.68 -22.56 4.28
CA ILE A 39 4.26 -21.65 5.28
C ILE A 39 5.78 -21.79 5.29
N ARG A 40 6.31 -23.02 5.32
CA ARG A 40 7.75 -23.29 5.30
C ARG A 40 8.42 -22.71 4.06
N THR A 41 7.86 -22.95 2.87
CA THR A 41 8.39 -22.39 1.61
C THR A 41 8.45 -20.86 1.64
N VAL A 42 7.42 -20.20 2.19
CA VAL A 42 7.41 -18.74 2.31
C VAL A 42 8.45 -18.25 3.32
N ILE A 43 8.57 -18.91 4.47
CA ILE A 43 9.59 -18.60 5.49
C ILE A 43 10.99 -18.75 4.91
N ASP A 44 11.28 -19.86 4.23
CA ASP A 44 12.60 -20.10 3.65
C ASP A 44 12.93 -19.08 2.55
N ARG A 45 11.92 -18.64 1.79
CA ARG A 45 12.08 -17.52 0.85
C ARG A 45 12.36 -16.20 1.55
N LEU A 46 11.69 -15.89 2.66
CA LEU A 46 11.90 -14.65 3.41
C LEU A 46 13.27 -14.63 4.11
N LYS A 47 13.73 -15.79 4.62
CA LYS A 47 15.08 -15.98 5.17
C LYS A 47 16.15 -15.75 4.11
N ARG A 48 16.03 -16.40 2.94
CA ARG A 48 16.96 -16.20 1.81
C ARG A 48 17.06 -14.75 1.34
N LYS A 49 16.02 -13.95 1.56
CA LYS A 49 15.99 -12.52 1.24
C LYS A 49 16.46 -11.61 2.39
N ASN A 50 16.95 -12.17 3.49
CA ASN A 50 17.33 -11.42 4.69
C ASN A 50 16.21 -10.50 5.22
N ILE A 51 14.94 -10.91 5.07
CA ILE A 51 13.78 -10.19 5.62
C ILE A 51 13.46 -10.66 7.03
N ILE A 52 13.73 -11.93 7.33
CA ILE A 52 13.50 -12.51 8.66
C ILE A 52 14.76 -13.23 9.13
N GLU A 53 15.01 -13.19 10.43
CA GLU A 53 16.13 -13.84 11.11
C GLU A 53 15.60 -14.83 12.15
N LYS A 54 16.36 -15.90 12.40
CA LYS A 54 16.04 -16.87 13.45
C LYS A 54 16.85 -16.51 14.69
N GLN A 55 16.16 -16.32 15.80
CA GLN A 55 16.74 -16.16 17.14
C GLN A 55 16.40 -17.38 18.00
N LEU A 56 17.02 -17.46 19.17
CA LEU A 56 16.76 -18.51 20.17
C LEU A 56 15.28 -18.56 20.58
N THR A 57 14.62 -17.41 20.63
CA THR A 57 13.22 -17.25 21.06
C THR A 57 12.21 -17.41 19.91
N GLY A 58 12.65 -17.45 18.65
CA GLY A 58 11.74 -17.57 17.51
C GLY A 58 12.28 -16.99 16.21
N VAL A 59 11.36 -16.53 15.36
CA VAL A 59 11.68 -15.83 14.11
C VAL A 59 11.31 -14.36 14.30
N ILE A 60 12.18 -13.45 13.90
CA ILE A 60 11.96 -12.01 14.01
C ILE A 60 12.24 -11.32 12.67
N LEU A 61 11.82 -10.05 12.53
CA LEU A 61 12.24 -9.21 11.41
C LEU A 61 13.70 -8.77 11.60
N SER A 62 14.51 -8.96 10.56
CA SER A 62 15.84 -8.35 10.48
C SER A 62 15.74 -6.82 10.41
N LYS A 63 16.86 -6.10 10.52
CA LYS A 63 16.88 -4.64 10.27
C LYS A 63 16.32 -4.29 8.87
N ASN A 64 16.74 -5.04 7.85
CA ASN A 64 16.25 -4.90 6.47
C ASN A 64 14.79 -5.32 6.34
N GLY A 65 14.38 -6.31 7.13
CA GLY A 65 13.02 -6.80 7.24
C GLY A 65 12.08 -5.77 7.82
N LYS A 66 12.48 -5.08 8.89
CA LYS A 66 11.70 -3.98 9.47
C LYS A 66 11.50 -2.86 8.46
N GLU A 67 12.53 -2.49 7.70
CA GLU A 67 12.40 -1.49 6.63
C GLU A 67 11.52 -1.97 5.46
N TYR A 68 11.70 -3.22 5.02
CA TYR A 68 10.87 -3.85 4.00
C TYR A 68 9.40 -3.89 4.42
N VAL A 69 9.17 -4.20 5.69
CA VAL A 69 7.84 -4.29 6.29
C VAL A 69 7.26 -2.90 6.49
N ARG A 70 7.98 -1.90 6.98
CA ARG A 70 7.54 -0.50 7.00
C ARG A 70 7.04 -0.06 5.63
N ARG A 71 7.86 -0.20 4.58
CA ARG A 71 7.47 0.15 3.20
C ARG A 71 6.26 -0.60 2.66
N LYS A 72 5.91 -1.75 3.25
CA LYS A 72 4.88 -2.67 2.73
C LYS A 72 3.62 -2.76 3.61
N ILE A 73 3.76 -2.50 4.91
CA ILE A 73 2.70 -2.42 5.94
C ILE A 73 2.22 -0.99 6.07
N ASP A 74 3.09 0.02 5.90
CA ASP A 74 2.69 1.39 5.51
C ASP A 74 2.24 1.37 4.04
N SER A 75 1.40 0.41 3.69
CA SER A 75 0.66 0.46 2.45
C SER A 75 -0.12 1.75 2.50
N LEU A 76 0.23 2.66 1.59
CA LEU A 76 -0.43 3.94 1.42
C LEU A 76 -1.95 3.75 1.52
N LYS A 77 -2.59 4.64 2.29
CA LYS A 77 -4.00 4.54 2.67
C LYS A 77 -4.86 4.25 1.44
N GLN A 78 -5.78 3.31 1.55
CA GLN A 78 -6.70 3.02 0.46
C GLN A 78 -8.00 3.78 0.65
N PHE A 79 -8.48 4.40 -0.42
CA PHE A 79 -9.72 5.15 -0.44
C PHE A 79 -10.76 4.40 -1.26
N SER A 80 -11.99 4.34 -0.78
CA SER A 80 -13.13 3.88 -1.58
C SER A 80 -13.45 4.92 -2.65
N LYS A 81 -14.03 4.46 -3.77
CA LYS A 81 -14.56 5.36 -4.79
C LYS A 81 -15.71 6.17 -4.16
N PRO A 82 -15.69 7.52 -4.20
CA PRO A 82 -16.82 8.30 -3.72
C PRO A 82 -18.11 7.93 -4.48
N LYS A 83 -19.24 7.90 -3.78
CA LYS A 83 -20.54 7.51 -4.38
C LYS A 83 -21.11 8.59 -5.31
N ASN A 84 -20.82 9.86 -5.03
CA ASN A 84 -21.40 11.02 -5.72
C ASN A 84 -20.36 11.72 -6.62
N ILE A 85 -19.63 10.94 -7.42
CA ILE A 85 -18.67 11.51 -8.36
C ILE A 85 -19.45 12.03 -9.57
N SER A 86 -19.22 13.29 -9.96
CA SER A 86 -19.78 13.85 -11.19
C SER A 86 -19.35 13.01 -12.39
N LYS A 87 -20.19 12.92 -13.43
CA LYS A 87 -19.77 12.28 -14.70
C LYS A 87 -18.87 13.20 -15.54
N ASP A 88 -18.84 14.48 -15.23
CA ASP A 88 -18.12 15.48 -16.00
C ASP A 88 -16.62 15.41 -15.77
N LYS A 89 -15.86 15.12 -16.84
CA LYS A 89 -14.39 15.10 -16.83
C LYS A 89 -13.82 16.52 -16.93
N ASN A 90 -14.00 17.33 -15.89
CA ASN A 90 -13.63 18.75 -15.87
C ASN A 90 -12.43 19.08 -14.95
N LEU A 91 -11.75 18.06 -14.41
CA LEU A 91 -10.54 18.23 -13.61
C LEU A 91 -9.34 17.62 -14.33
N LEU A 92 -8.35 18.45 -14.64
CA LEU A 92 -7.05 18.00 -15.14
C LEU A 92 -6.07 17.90 -13.96
N LEU A 93 -5.49 16.72 -13.77
CA LEU A 93 -4.50 16.43 -12.75
C LEU A 93 -3.21 16.00 -13.43
N MET A 94 -2.17 16.79 -13.21
CA MET A 94 -0.81 16.54 -13.67
C MET A 94 0.07 16.27 -12.46
N PHE A 95 1.01 15.35 -12.56
CA PHE A 95 1.98 15.14 -11.51
C PHE A 95 3.38 14.87 -12.05
N ASP A 96 4.38 15.27 -11.27
CA ASP A 96 5.77 14.90 -11.51
C ASP A 96 6.37 14.34 -10.22
N VAL A 97 6.34 13.01 -10.12
CA VAL A 97 6.77 12.28 -8.92
C VAL A 97 8.13 11.63 -9.20
N PRO A 98 9.17 11.97 -8.40
CA PRO A 98 10.53 11.43 -8.57
C PRO A 98 10.58 9.90 -8.60
N THR A 99 11.60 9.35 -9.25
CA THR A 99 11.73 7.89 -9.47
C THR A 99 11.90 7.11 -8.17
N GLU A 100 12.48 7.74 -7.16
CA GLU A 100 12.68 7.22 -5.81
C GLU A 100 11.33 6.93 -5.13
N ARG A 101 10.28 7.66 -5.53
CA ARG A 101 8.89 7.56 -5.03
C ARG A 101 7.97 6.80 -6.00
N LYS A 102 8.53 5.82 -6.72
CA LYS A 102 7.79 4.94 -7.63
C LYS A 102 6.56 4.27 -6.97
N PRO A 103 6.62 3.78 -5.72
CA PRO A 103 5.45 3.19 -5.05
C PRO A 103 4.28 4.18 -4.92
N GLU A 104 4.55 5.41 -4.52
CA GLU A 104 3.55 6.49 -4.38
C GLU A 104 2.95 6.87 -5.73
N ARG A 105 3.79 6.94 -6.77
CA ARG A 105 3.34 7.19 -8.14
C ARG A 105 2.36 6.12 -8.62
N GLU A 106 2.70 4.84 -8.46
CA GLU A 106 1.81 3.75 -8.87
C GLU A 106 0.54 3.68 -8.01
N TRP A 107 0.64 3.97 -6.71
CA TRP A 107 -0.52 4.08 -5.82
C TRP A 107 -1.46 5.21 -6.24
N LEU A 108 -0.94 6.38 -6.61
CA LEU A 108 -1.72 7.52 -7.09
C LEU A 108 -2.45 7.13 -8.38
N ARG A 109 -1.75 6.53 -9.35
CA ARG A 109 -2.35 6.07 -10.62
C ARG A 109 -3.47 5.05 -10.38
N TRP A 110 -3.27 4.12 -9.45
CA TRP A 110 -4.29 3.15 -9.09
C TRP A 110 -5.55 3.82 -8.51
N HIS A 111 -5.39 4.81 -7.63
CA HIS A 111 -6.51 5.56 -7.06
C HIS A 111 -7.21 6.43 -8.10
N LEU A 112 -6.46 7.10 -8.99
CA LEU A 112 -7.04 7.90 -10.08
C LEU A 112 -7.93 7.04 -10.99
N LYS A 113 -7.45 5.87 -11.42
CA LYS A 113 -8.29 4.91 -12.17
C LYS A 113 -9.53 4.50 -11.39
N LYS A 114 -9.39 4.27 -10.09
CA LYS A 114 -10.51 3.89 -9.21
C LYS A 114 -11.55 5.02 -9.06
N PHE A 115 -11.15 6.27 -9.25
CA PHE A 115 -12.01 7.45 -9.21
C PHE A 115 -12.51 7.88 -10.60
N ASP A 116 -12.46 6.99 -11.59
CA ASP A 116 -12.84 7.23 -12.99
C ASP A 116 -12.02 8.33 -13.71
N TYR A 117 -10.79 8.58 -13.26
CA TYR A 117 -9.86 9.41 -14.03
C TYR A 117 -9.29 8.60 -15.20
N MET A 118 -9.20 9.26 -16.34
CA MET A 118 -8.65 8.77 -17.59
C MET A 118 -7.26 9.36 -17.79
N MET A 119 -6.32 8.52 -18.25
CA MET A 119 -4.97 8.96 -18.56
C MET A 119 -4.93 9.45 -20.01
N ILE A 120 -4.70 10.74 -20.23
CA ILE A 120 -4.52 11.31 -21.57
C ILE A 120 -3.05 11.18 -22.00
N GLN A 121 -2.12 11.37 -21.05
CA GLN A 121 -0.68 11.21 -21.28
C GLN A 121 -0.01 10.65 -20.01
N LYS A 122 1.23 10.21 -20.11
CA LYS A 122 2.03 9.83 -18.93
C LYS A 122 2.01 10.97 -17.91
N SER A 123 1.52 10.66 -16.71
CA SER A 123 1.37 11.59 -15.59
C SER A 123 0.35 12.73 -15.77
N VAL A 124 -0.47 12.67 -16.82
CA VAL A 124 -1.56 13.63 -17.08
C VAL A 124 -2.89 12.88 -17.13
N TRP A 125 -3.80 13.28 -16.26
CA TRP A 125 -5.07 12.62 -16.04
C TRP A 125 -6.21 13.62 -16.10
N VAL A 126 -7.32 13.22 -16.70
CA VAL A 126 -8.56 13.98 -16.66
C VAL A 126 -9.64 13.18 -15.96
N GLY A 127 -10.44 13.84 -15.15
CA GLY A 127 -11.49 13.15 -14.43
C GLY A 127 -12.44 14.10 -13.75
N PRO A 128 -13.28 13.56 -12.87
CA PRO A 128 -14.37 14.30 -12.28
C PRO A 128 -13.94 15.17 -11.09
N SER A 129 -14.42 16.42 -11.11
CA SER A 129 -14.30 17.35 -9.98
C SER A 129 -15.48 17.21 -9.01
N PRO A 130 -15.28 17.41 -7.69
CA PRO A 130 -14.00 17.64 -7.01
C PRO A 130 -13.31 16.34 -6.59
N LEU A 131 -12.00 16.43 -6.37
CA LEU A 131 -11.23 15.35 -5.74
C LEU A 131 -11.73 15.13 -4.30
N PRO A 132 -11.95 13.88 -3.85
CA PRO A 132 -12.44 13.63 -2.49
C PRO A 132 -11.56 14.28 -1.41
N ALA A 133 -12.20 14.95 -0.43
CA ALA A 133 -11.50 15.75 0.58
C ALA A 133 -10.50 14.93 1.42
N GLU A 134 -10.87 13.72 1.82
CA GLU A 134 -9.97 12.82 2.57
C GLU A 134 -8.75 12.40 1.73
N PHE A 135 -8.94 12.22 0.42
CA PHE A 135 -7.86 11.88 -0.48
C PHE A 135 -6.90 13.05 -0.63
N LYS A 136 -7.42 14.27 -0.81
CA LYS A 136 -6.62 15.50 -0.86
C LYS A 136 -5.80 15.69 0.41
N LYS A 137 -6.42 15.56 1.59
CA LYS A 137 -5.74 15.66 2.88
C LYS A 137 -4.61 14.65 3.02
N TYR A 138 -4.83 13.41 2.57
CA TYR A 138 -3.78 12.39 2.63
C TYR A 138 -2.62 12.68 1.67
N LEU A 139 -2.88 13.25 0.48
CA LEU A 139 -1.80 13.70 -0.43
C LEU A 139 -0.90 14.74 0.24
N GLU A 140 -1.46 15.63 1.05
CA GLU A 140 -0.72 16.62 1.86
C GLU A 140 0.08 15.93 2.98
N GLU A 141 -0.51 14.97 3.69
CA GLU A 141 0.16 14.18 4.75
C GLU A 141 1.40 13.44 4.23
N ILE A 142 1.32 12.85 3.03
CA ILE A 142 2.45 12.15 2.39
C ILE A 142 3.36 13.07 1.57
N LYS A 143 3.15 14.40 1.62
CA LYS A 143 3.92 15.41 0.87
C LYS A 143 3.99 15.12 -0.63
N LEU A 144 2.90 14.63 -1.22
CA LEU A 144 2.78 14.40 -2.66
C LEU A 144 2.05 15.55 -3.36
N ASP A 145 1.30 16.35 -2.60
CA ASP A 145 0.66 17.60 -3.02
C ASP A 145 1.61 18.54 -3.81
N LYS A 146 2.87 18.65 -3.36
CA LYS A 146 3.89 19.50 -4.01
C LYS A 146 4.25 19.05 -5.43
N CYS A 147 4.11 17.76 -5.69
CA CYS A 147 4.38 17.13 -6.98
C CYS A 147 3.15 17.14 -7.90
N ILE A 148 2.00 17.62 -7.42
CA ILE A 148 0.74 17.57 -8.15
C ILE A 148 0.31 18.99 -8.53
N ARG A 149 -0.22 19.13 -9.75
CA ARG A 149 -0.87 20.33 -10.27
C ARG A 149 -2.26 19.97 -10.72
N ILE A 150 -3.25 20.75 -10.28
CA ILE A 150 -4.66 20.51 -10.57
C ILE A 150 -5.20 21.76 -11.25
N PHE A 151 -5.85 21.56 -12.39
CA PHE A 151 -6.49 22.61 -13.15
C PHE A 151 -7.96 22.26 -13.35
N LYS A 152 -8.84 23.25 -13.14
CA LYS A 152 -10.25 23.12 -13.49
C LYS A 152 -10.40 23.51 -14.97
N LEU A 153 -10.95 22.61 -15.76
CA LEU A 153 -11.23 22.85 -17.16
C LEU A 153 -12.52 23.69 -17.29
N ALA A 154 -12.51 24.63 -18.24
CA ALA A 154 -13.69 25.45 -18.55
C ALA A 154 -14.82 24.64 -19.22
N ARG A 155 -14.45 23.56 -19.93
CA ARG A 155 -15.37 22.61 -20.56
C ARG A 155 -14.97 21.19 -20.18
N SER A 156 -15.94 20.29 -20.09
CA SER A 156 -15.69 18.88 -19.87
C SER A 156 -14.88 18.29 -21.03
N TYR A 157 -13.90 17.45 -20.72
CA TYR A 157 -13.13 16.73 -21.72
C TYR A 157 -14.02 15.70 -22.40
N ILE A 158 -14.11 15.81 -23.73
CA ILE A 158 -14.79 14.87 -24.62
C ILE A 158 -13.67 14.12 -25.34
N GLU A 159 -13.76 12.79 -25.33
CA GLU A 159 -12.80 11.88 -25.97
C GLU A 159 -13.03 11.79 -27.48
#